data_AF-A0A392NM29-F1
#
_entry.id   AF-A0A392NM29-F1
#
_cell.length_a   1.000
_cell.length_b   1.000
_cell.length_c   1.000
_cell.angle_alpha   90.00
_cell.angle_beta   90.00
_cell.angle_gamma   90.00
#
_symmetry.space_group_name_H-M   'P 1'
#
loop_
_entity.id
_entity.type
_entity.pdbx_description
1 polymer ?
#
loop_
_entity_poly.entity_id
_entity_poly.type
_entity_poly.pdbx_seq_one_letter_code
_entity_poly.pdbx_strand_id
1 'polypeptide(L)'
;QLITGSWDKTIKCWDPRGASGQERTLVGTYPQPERIYSLSLVGHRLVVATAGRHVNVYDLRNMSCPEQRRESSLKYQTRCVRCYPNGTGKL
;
A
#
# COMPACT_ATOMS: atom_id res chain seq x y z
N GLN A 1 4.60 11.62 -4.68
CA GLN A 1 3.66 11.27 -3.60
C GLN A 1 4.36 10.30 -2.67
N LEU A 2 4.20 10.47 -1.36
CA LEU A 2 4.74 9.60 -0.33
C LEU A 2 3.61 8.76 0.22
N ILE A 3 3.83 7.45 0.40
CA ILE A 3 2.84 6.53 0.94
C ILE A 3 3.46 5.81 2.11
N THR A 4 2.76 5.80 3.22
CA THR A 4 3.21 5.16 4.46
C THR A 4 2.19 4.16 4.92
N GLY A 5 2.64 2.98 5.34
CA GLY A 5 1.81 1.95 5.97
C GLY A 5 2.26 1.74 7.40
N SER A 6 1.30 1.61 8.30
CA SER A 6 1.55 1.52 9.73
C SER A 6 1.00 0.22 10.34
N TRP A 7 1.52 -0.11 11.51
CA TRP A 7 1.05 -1.23 12.32
C TRP A 7 -0.29 -0.94 13.02
N ASP A 8 -0.74 0.31 12.98
CA ASP A 8 -2.10 0.73 13.36
C ASP A 8 -3.19 0.30 12.35
N LYS A 9 -2.80 -0.45 11.30
CA LYS A 9 -3.66 -0.90 10.21
C LYS A 9 -4.17 0.25 9.33
N THR A 10 -3.35 1.29 9.11
CA THR A 10 -3.69 2.38 8.18
C THR A 10 -2.61 2.59 7.11
N ILE A 11 -3.06 2.97 5.91
CA ILE A 11 -2.23 3.54 4.85
C ILE A 11 -2.51 5.04 4.82
N LYS A 12 -1.46 5.84 4.87
CA LYS A 12 -1.54 7.29 4.69
C LYS A 12 -0.85 7.70 3.41
N CYS A 13 -1.52 8.54 2.63
CA CYS A 13 -0.99 9.12 1.40
C CYS A 13 -0.66 10.59 1.64
N TRP A 14 0.53 11.01 1.24
CA TRP A 14 1.04 12.35 1.48
C TRP A 14 1.52 12.98 0.16
N ASP A 15 1.17 14.25 -0.07
CA ASP A 15 1.76 15.09 -1.10
C ASP A 15 2.68 16.13 -0.45
N PRO A 16 4.01 15.97 -0.55
CA PRO A 16 4.96 16.90 0.07
C PRO A 16 4.97 18.29 -0.61
N ARG A 17 4.30 18.43 -1.76
CA ARG A 17 4.14 19.72 -2.45
C ARG A 17 2.91 20.49 -1.96
N GLY A 18 2.11 19.90 -1.07
CA GLY A 18 1.01 20.60 -0.39
C GLY A 18 1.55 21.77 0.44
N ALA A 19 1.00 22.96 0.21
CA ALA A 19 1.48 24.21 0.76
C ALA A 19 1.75 24.16 2.28
N SER A 20 3.03 24.37 2.63
CA SER A 20 3.62 24.64 3.96
C SER A 20 2.72 24.35 5.19
N GLY A 21 2.76 23.11 5.69
CA GLY A 21 2.22 22.73 6.99
C GLY A 21 2.14 21.21 7.16
N GLN A 22 2.50 20.66 8.32
CA GLN A 22 2.57 19.20 8.54
C GLN A 22 1.24 18.48 8.25
N GLU A 23 0.10 19.11 8.55
CA GLU A 23 -1.22 18.52 8.32
C GLU A 23 -1.71 18.65 6.87
N ARG A 24 -1.27 19.67 6.12
CA ARG A 24 -1.70 19.89 4.72
C ARG A 24 -1.04 18.98 3.71
N THR A 25 -0.03 18.22 4.13
CA THR A 25 0.61 17.22 3.28
C THR A 25 -0.16 15.91 3.24
N LEU A 26 -1.06 15.64 4.19
CA LEU A 26 -1.85 14.41 4.22
C LEU A 26 -3.02 14.50 3.23
N VAL A 27 -2.99 13.64 2.21
CA VAL A 27 -4.02 13.54 1.17
C VAL A 27 -5.18 12.64 1.62
N GLY A 28 -4.87 11.58 2.36
CA GLY A 28 -5.89 10.64 2.82
C GLY A 28 -5.35 9.54 3.73
N THR A 29 -6.25 8.98 4.53
CA THR A 29 -6.01 7.83 5.41
C THR A 29 -6.97 6.71 5.04
N TYR A 30 -6.43 5.53 4.76
CA TYR A 30 -7.19 4.36 4.31
C TYR A 30 -7.00 3.21 5.31
N PRO A 31 -8.08 2.72 5.94
CA PRO A 31 -7.98 1.59 6.85
C PRO A 31 -7.63 0.31 6.09
N GLN A 32 -6.91 -0.57 6.75
CA GLN A 32 -6.52 -1.88 6.23
C GLN A 32 -7.07 -2.99 7.13
N PRO A 33 -7.33 -4.18 6.56
CA PRO A 33 -7.83 -5.31 7.34
C PRO A 33 -6.83 -5.76 8.41
N GLU A 34 -5.52 -5.64 8.13
CA GLU A 34 -4.46 -6.09 9.02
C GLU A 34 -3.24 -5.16 9.01
N ARG A 35 -2.33 -5.40 9.95
CA ARG A 35 -1.08 -4.62 10.07
C ARG A 35 -0.27 -4.73 8.78
N ILE A 36 0.35 -3.63 8.37
CA ILE A 36 1.12 -3.57 7.12
C ILE A 36 2.59 -3.83 7.42
N TYR A 37 3.20 -4.75 6.68
CA TYR A 37 4.64 -5.06 6.82
C TYR A 37 5.48 -4.54 5.67
N SER A 38 4.92 -4.48 4.47
CA SER A 38 5.65 -4.03 3.30
C SER A 38 4.70 -3.40 2.29
N LEU A 39 5.23 -2.41 1.58
CA LEU A 39 4.53 -1.63 0.56
C LEU A 39 5.43 -1.52 -0.66
N SER A 40 4.83 -1.55 -1.84
CA SER A 40 5.52 -1.24 -3.08
C SER A 40 4.62 -0.48 -4.04
N LEU A 41 5.16 0.55 -4.68
CA LEU A 41 4.43 1.41 -5.60
C LEU A 41 5.06 1.35 -6.99
N VAL A 42 4.27 1.12 -8.03
CA VAL A 42 4.68 1.29 -9.43
C VAL A 42 3.58 2.02 -10.20
N GLY A 43 3.91 3.19 -10.76
CA GLY A 43 2.94 4.06 -11.42
C GLY A 43 1.82 4.47 -10.47
N HIS A 44 0.59 4.01 -10.75
CA HIS A 44 -0.59 4.23 -9.91
C HIS A 44 -0.98 3.00 -9.08
N ARG A 45 -0.26 1.88 -9.18
CA ARG A 45 -0.58 0.64 -8.45
C ARG A 45 0.25 0.52 -7.19
N LEU A 46 -0.45 0.42 -6.05
CA LEU A 46 0.11 0.19 -4.73
C LEU A 46 -0.13 -1.26 -4.31
N VAL A 47 0.95 -1.99 -4.04
CA VAL A 47 0.91 -3.34 -3.48
C VAL A 47 1.19 -3.28 -2.00
N VAL A 48 0.34 -3.92 -1.20
CA VAL A 48 0.33 -3.88 0.26
C VAL A 48 0.39 -5.31 0.78
N ALA A 49 1.46 -5.63 1.50
CA ALA A 49 1.59 -6.89 2.23
C ALA A 49 1.14 -6.71 3.68
N THR A 50 0.13 -7.48 4.06
CA THR A 50 -0.46 -7.44 5.40
C THR A 50 -0.08 -8.66 6.24
N ALA A 51 -0.20 -8.54 7.56
CA ALA A 51 0.10 -9.60 8.52
C ALA A 51 -0.76 -10.86 8.33
N GLY A 52 -1.97 -10.70 7.78
CA GLY A 52 -2.89 -11.80 7.48
C GLY A 52 -2.47 -12.69 6.30
N ARG A 53 -1.20 -12.62 5.85
CA ARG A 53 -0.70 -13.26 4.62
C ARG A 53 -1.44 -12.83 3.35
N HIS A 54 -2.21 -11.75 3.39
CA HIS A 54 -2.84 -11.17 2.20
C HIS A 54 -1.95 -10.10 1.58
N VAL A 55 -1.84 -10.16 0.27
CA VAL A 55 -1.30 -9.11 -0.59
C VAL A 55 -2.47 -8.42 -1.29
N ASN A 56 -2.70 -7.16 -0.93
CA ASN A 56 -3.73 -6.32 -1.54
C ASN A 56 -3.07 -5.41 -2.58
N VAL A 57 -3.69 -5.25 -3.73
CA VAL A 57 -3.29 -4.31 -4.77
C VAL A 57 -4.37 -3.25 -4.86
N TYR A 58 -3.96 -1.99 -4.81
CA TYR A 58 -4.83 -0.83 -4.90
C TYR A 58 -4.41 0.05 -6.07
N ASP A 59 -5.39 0.74 -6.67
CA ASP A 59 -5.13 1.87 -7.54
C ASP A 59 -5.14 3.15 -6.68
N LEU A 60 -4.08 3.96 -6.75
CA LEU A 60 -4.00 5.25 -6.05
C LEU A 60 -5.11 6.23 -6.45
N ARG A 61 -5.65 6.08 -7.65
CA ARG A 61 -6.80 6.89 -8.12
C ARG A 61 -8.09 6.45 -7.45
N ASN A 62 -8.16 5.19 -6.99
CA ASN A 62 -9.30 4.62 -6.31
C ASN A 62 -8.87 3.69 -5.16
N MET A 63 -8.54 4.28 -4.02
CA MET A 63 -8.14 3.56 -2.80
C MET A 63 -9.33 3.06 -1.96
N SER A 64 -10.57 3.18 -2.45
CA SER A 64 -11.77 2.77 -1.71
C SER A 64 -11.86 1.25 -1.53
N CYS A 65 -11.45 0.49 -2.55
CA CYS A 65 -11.37 -0.97 -2.50
C CYS A 65 -10.08 -1.46 -3.20
N PRO A 66 -9.55 -2.63 -2.78
CA PRO A 66 -8.43 -3.24 -3.49
C PRO A 66 -8.90 -3.75 -4.86
N GLU A 67 -8.18 -3.37 -5.92
CA GLU A 67 -8.32 -3.92 -7.29
C GLU A 67 -8.13 -5.44 -7.28
N GLN A 68 -7.21 -5.92 -6.42
CA GLN A 68 -6.94 -7.32 -6.28
C GLN A 68 -6.55 -7.69 -4.84
N ARG A 69 -7.03 -8.83 -4.37
CA ARG A 69 -6.65 -9.43 -3.10
C ARG A 69 -6.17 -10.84 -3.35
N ARG A 70 -4.92 -11.13 -2.98
CA ARG A 70 -4.33 -12.48 -3.09
C ARG A 70 -3.86 -12.94 -1.73
N GLU A 71 -4.03 -14.22 -1.46
CA GLU A 71 -3.31 -14.84 -0.35
C GLU A 71 -1.90 -15.19 -0.81
N SER A 72 -0.92 -14.93 0.04
CA SER A 72 0.46 -15.33 -0.18
C SER A 72 0.56 -16.85 -0.14
N SER A 73 1.23 -17.43 -1.13
CA SER A 73 1.57 -18.86 -1.14
C SER A 73 2.59 -19.24 -0.06
N LEU A 74 3.19 -18.24 0.61
CA LEU A 74 4.10 -18.47 1.72
C LEU A 74 3.35 -18.98 2.96
N LYS A 75 3.93 -20.01 3.57
CA LYS A 75 3.46 -20.56 4.86
C LYS A 75 3.53 -19.52 5.98
N TYR A 76 4.43 -18.55 5.86
CA TYR A 76 4.70 -17.52 6.87
C TYR A 76 4.45 -16.11 6.33
N GLN A 77 4.53 -15.11 7.21
CA GLN A 77 4.23 -13.72 6.89
C GLN A 77 5.15 -13.17 5.80
N THR A 78 4.56 -12.49 4.82
CA THR A 78 5.29 -11.81 3.75
C THR A 78 6.09 -10.63 4.33
N ARG A 79 7.42 -10.75 4.32
CA ARG A 79 8.34 -9.74 4.89
C ARG A 79 8.62 -8.58 3.95
N CYS A 80 8.61 -8.83 2.65
CA CYS A 80 8.90 -7.83 1.62
C CYS A 80 8.07 -8.11 0.36
N VAL A 81 7.51 -7.06 -0.22
CA VAL A 81 6.94 -7.10 -1.58
C VAL A 81 7.62 -6.02 -2.42
N ARG A 82 7.86 -6.33 -3.68
CA ARG A 82 8.39 -5.37 -4.64
C ARG A 82 7.69 -5.55 -5.98
N CYS A 83 7.11 -4.48 -6.49
CA CYS A 83 6.59 -4.44 -7.83
C CYS A 83 7.75 -4.51 -8.83
N TYR A 84 7.53 -5.21 -9.94
CA TYR A 84 8.48 -5.18 -11.05
C TYR A 84 8.57 -3.76 -11.62
N PRO A 85 9.75 -3.30 -12.06
CA PRO A 85 9.93 -1.95 -12.61
C PRO A 85 9.01 -1.64 -13.80
N ASN A 86 8.66 -2.67 -14.57
CA ASN A 86 7.75 -2.58 -15.72
C ASN A 86 6.25 -2.73 -15.35
N GLY A 87 5.93 -3.03 -14.08
CA GLY A 87 4.55 -3.21 -13.63
C GLY A 87 3.84 -4.47 -14.14
N THR A 88 4.52 -5.37 -14.87
CA THR A 88 3.90 -6.58 -15.47
C THR A 88 4.12 -7.85 -14.64
N GLY A 89 4.57 -7.72 -13.41
CA GLY A 89 4.76 -8.85 -12.51
C GLY A 89 3.43 -9.53 -12.19
N LYS A 90 3.39 -10.86 -12.37
CA LYS A 90 2.31 -11.70 -11.83
C LYS A 90 2.81 -12.30 -10.51
N LEU A 91 2.05 -12.08 -9.44
CA LEU A 91 2.20 -12.81 -8.18
C LEU A 91 1.62 -14.22 -8.29
#